data_AF-A0A9D8FEB4-F1
#
_entry.id   AF-A0A9D8FEB4-F1
#
_cell.length_a   1.000
_cell.length_b   1.000
_cell.length_c   1.000
_cell.angle_alpha   90.00
_cell.angle_beta   90.00
_cell.angle_gamma   90.00
#
_symmetry.space_group_name_H-M   'P 1'
#
loop_
_entity.id
_entity.type
_entity.pdbx_description
1 polymer ?
#
loop_
_entity_poly.entity_id
_entity_poly.type
_entity_poly.pdbx_seq_one_letter_code
_entity_poly.pdbx_strand_id
1 'polypeptide(L)' 'WHIDGGSHDFSQRQLVALWYLNDVAGPGGETEFLFQDVKITPQKGKLVLFPPFWTHEHRGVTLQKGVKYIATTWVVFA' A
#
# COMPACT_ATOMS: atom_id res chain seq x y z
N TRP A 1 -0.40 10.16 -5.23
CA TRP A 1 0.12 10.05 -3.86
C TRP A 1 -1.04 10.25 -2.91
N HIS A 2 -1.05 9.54 -1.80
CA HIS A 2 -2.11 9.63 -0.81
C HIS A 2 -1.65 9.05 0.53
N ILE A 3 -2.44 9.35 1.55
CA ILE A 3 -2.41 8.70 2.85
C ILE A 3 -3.73 7.96 3.05
N ASP A 4 -3.75 7.01 3.98
CA ASP A 4 -4.92 6.18 4.26
C ASP A 4 -5.71 6.66 5.49
N GLY A 5 -5.17 7.61 6.25
CA GLY A 5 -5.82 8.28 7.36
C GLY A 5 -6.53 9.56 6.90
N GLY A 6 -7.50 10.02 7.70
CA GLY A 6 -8.29 11.20 7.36
C GLY A 6 -9.19 11.66 8.51
N SER A 7 -10.23 12.43 8.18
CA SER A 7 -11.25 12.86 9.16
C SER A 7 -12.29 11.76 9.44
N HIS A 8 -13.09 11.96 10.48
CA HIS A 8 -14.19 11.05 10.89
C HIS A 8 -13.72 9.61 11.05
N ASP A 9 -14.42 8.64 10.46
CA ASP A 9 -14.12 7.21 10.60
C ASP A 9 -12.70 6.86 10.10
N PHE A 10 -12.15 7.62 9.15
CA PHE A 10 -10.78 7.40 8.67
C PHE A 10 -9.71 7.78 9.70
N SER A 11 -10.05 8.61 10.69
CA SER A 11 -9.14 8.98 11.79
C SER A 11 -8.85 7.80 12.72
N GLN A 12 -9.71 6.77 12.70
CA GLN A 12 -9.56 5.60 13.56
C GLN A 12 -8.55 4.58 13.03
N ARG A 13 -8.16 4.68 11.76
CA ARG A 13 -7.20 3.75 11.13
C ARG A 13 -5.82 3.91 11.78
N GLN A 14 -5.25 2.80 12.23
CA GLN A 14 -3.95 2.75 12.92
C GLN A 14 -2.88 2.02 12.10
N LEU A 15 -3.27 1.07 11.26
CA LEU A 15 -2.36 0.29 10.44
C LEU A 15 -3.02 -0.05 9.10
N VAL A 16 -2.27 0.09 8.01
CA VAL A 16 -2.63 -0.46 6.70
C VAL A 16 -1.98 -1.83 6.56
N ALA A 17 -2.76 -2.80 6.11
CA ALA A 17 -2.28 -4.11 5.72
C ALA A 17 -2.59 -4.34 4.23
N LEU A 18 -1.55 -4.26 3.39
CA LEU A 18 -1.64 -4.43 1.94
C LEU A 18 -1.00 -5.77 1.54
N TRP A 19 -1.81 -6.68 1.02
CA TRP A 19 -1.39 -8.02 0.62
C TRP A 19 -1.39 -8.16 -0.90
N TYR A 20 -0.25 -8.55 -1.47
CA TYR A 20 -0.15 -8.92 -2.88
C TYR A 20 -0.65 -10.35 -3.13
N LEU A 21 -1.62 -10.49 -4.03
CA LEU A 21 -2.28 -11.78 -4.31
C LEU A 21 -1.66 -12.52 -5.51
N ASN A 22 -0.80 -11.84 -6.28
CA ASN A 22 -0.03 -12.40 -7.38
C ASN A 22 1.34 -11.71 -7.53
N ASP A 23 2.25 -12.37 -8.23
CA ASP A 23 3.52 -11.77 -8.66
C ASP A 23 3.29 -10.82 -9.83
N VAL A 24 4.03 -9.71 -9.85
CA VAL A 24 4.05 -8.75 -10.96
C VAL A 24 5.49 -8.64 -11.46
N ALA A 25 5.72 -9.10 -12.69
CA ALA A 25 7.06 -9.14 -13.30
C ALA A 25 7.41 -7.92 -14.16
N GLY A 26 6.39 -7.19 -14.65
CA GLY A 26 6.58 -6.06 -15.56
C GLY A 26 6.98 -4.78 -14.82
N PRO A 27 7.50 -3.75 -15.53
CA PRO A 27 7.83 -2.50 -14.89
C PRO A 27 6.56 -1.81 -14.35
N GLY A 28 6.68 -1.22 -13.18
CA GLY A 28 5.56 -0.61 -12.48
C GLY A 28 4.82 -1.58 -11.56
N GLY A 29 3.74 -1.11 -10.93
CA GLY A 29 2.96 -1.89 -9.99
C GLY A 29 3.53 -1.94 -8.57
N GLU A 30 4.69 -1.35 -8.31
CA GLU A 30 5.23 -1.24 -6.96
C GLU A 30 4.32 -0.42 -6.05
N THR A 31 4.39 -0.68 -4.74
CA THR A 31 3.94 0.30 -3.75
C THR A 31 5.14 1.16 -3.39
N GLU A 32 5.06 2.46 -3.66
CA GLU A 32 6.14 3.42 -3.45
C GLU A 32 5.80 4.35 -2.30
N PHE A 33 6.78 4.59 -1.42
CA PHE A 33 6.68 5.48 -0.27
C PHE A 33 7.54 6.73 -0.48
N LEU A 34 6.91 7.91 -0.46
CA LEU A 34 7.50 9.16 -0.91
C LEU A 34 8.73 9.58 -0.09
N PHE A 35 8.66 9.42 1.24
CA PHE A 35 9.66 9.95 2.16
C PHE A 35 10.75 8.95 2.54
N GLN A 36 10.56 7.67 2.22
CA GLN A 36 11.45 6.58 2.61
C GLN A 36 12.43 6.18 1.51
N ASP A 37 12.25 6.67 0.28
CA ASP A 37 12.96 6.20 -0.92
C ASP A 37 12.84 4.66 -1.07
N VAL A 38 11.63 4.14 -0.84
CA VAL A 38 11.34 2.71 -0.85
C VAL A 38 10.26 2.38 -1.88
N LYS A 39 10.54 1.34 -2.68
CA LYS A 39 9.60 0.71 -3.62
C LYS A 39 9.48 -0.77 -3.30
N ILE A 40 8.25 -1.23 -3.09
CA ILE A 40 7.97 -2.63 -2.80
C ILE A 40 7.38 -3.30 -4.04
N THR A 41 8.15 -4.22 -4.63
CA THR A 41 7.69 -5.04 -5.75
C THR A 41 6.62 -6.04 -5.30
N PRO A 42 5.48 -6.13 -6.02
CA PRO A 42 4.45 -7.13 -5.75
C PRO A 42 5.00 -8.55 -5.93
N GLN A 43 4.96 -9.32 -4.85
CA GLN A 43 5.29 -10.74 -4.85
C GLN A 43 4.17 -11.46 -4.13
N LYS A 44 3.64 -12.53 -4.73
CA LYS A 44 2.50 -13.26 -4.20
C LYS A 44 2.76 -13.67 -2.75
N GLY A 45 1.82 -13.38 -1.87
CA GLY A 45 1.92 -13.73 -0.46
C GLY A 45 2.62 -12.66 0.40
N LYS A 46 3.31 -11.68 -0.19
CA LYS A 46 3.94 -10.59 0.58
C LYS A 46 2.87 -9.64 1.15
N LEU A 47 2.96 -9.43 2.47
CA LEU A 47 2.15 -8.49 3.24
C LEU A 47 2.99 -7.27 3.61
N VAL A 48 2.52 -6.07 3.25
CA VAL A 48 3.13 -4.80 3.61
C VAL A 48 2.30 -4.16 4.71
N LEU A 49 2.93 -3.89 5.85
CA LEU A 49 2.31 -3.22 7.00
C LEU A 49 2.92 -1.83 7.16
N PHE A 50 2.09 -0.80 7.23
CA PHE A 50 2.57 0.57 7.41
C PHE A 50 1.52 1.48 8.07
N PRO A 51 1.93 2.53 8.81
CA PRO A 51 1.02 3.53 9.36
C PRO A 51 0.23 4.28 8.27
N PRO A 52 -1.05 4.61 8.48
CA PRO A 52 -1.88 5.30 7.48
C PRO A 52 -1.65 6.83 7.43
N PHE A 53 -0.64 7.35 8.13
CA PHE A 53 -0.45 8.78 8.37
C PHE A 53 0.47 9.46 7.34
N TRP A 54 0.59 10.78 7.43
CA TRP A 54 1.43 11.62 6.55
C TRP A 54 2.90 11.22 6.47
N THR A 55 3.42 10.48 7.46
CA THR A 55 4.79 9.93 7.40
C THR A 55 4.97 8.82 6.36
N HIS A 56 3.88 8.21 5.89
CA HIS A 56 3.87 7.10 4.93
C HIS A 56 2.97 7.40 3.73
N GLU A 57 3.09 8.64 3.20
CA GLU A 57 2.46 8.98 1.93
C GLU A 57 2.98 8.05 0.83
N HIS A 58 2.05 7.39 0.15
CA HIS A 58 2.38 6.31 -0.76
C HIS A 58 1.52 6.33 -2.03
N ARG A 59 1.92 5.54 -3.02
CA ARG A 59 1.14 5.30 -4.24
C ARG A 59 1.36 3.91 -4.78
N GLY A 60 0.39 3.42 -5.55
CA GLY A 60 0.64 2.37 -6.53
C GLY A 60 1.29 2.98 -7.77
N VAL A 61 2.49 2.53 -8.13
CA VAL A 61 3.13 2.90 -9.39
C VAL A 61 2.30 2.31 -10.54
N THR A 62 2.03 3.10 -11.58
CA THR A 62 1.27 2.65 -12.75
C THR A 62 1.92 1.41 -13.37
N LEU A 63 1.19 0.30 -13.35
CA LEU A 63 1.61 -0.94 -13.98
C LEU A 63 1.54 -0.80 -15.50
N GLN A 64 2.64 -1.09 -16.19
CA GLN A 64 2.71 -0.95 -17.64
C GLN A 64 2.28 -2.21 -18.40
N LYS A 65 2.32 -3.38 -17.74
CA LYS A 65 1.96 -4.66 -18.36
C LYS A 65 1.47 -5.67 -17.32
N GLY A 66 0.46 -6.45 -17.69
CA GLY A 66 -0.11 -7.50 -16.85
C GLY A 66 -1.19 -6.95 -15.91
N VAL A 67 -1.47 -7.70 -14.84
CA VAL A 67 -2.50 -7.35 -13.85
C VAL A 67 -1.92 -7.52 -12.45
N LYS A 68 -2.25 -6.58 -11.55
CA LYS A 68 -1.89 -6.61 -10.13
C LYS A 68 -3.15 -6.81 -9.31
N TYR A 69 -3.15 -7.81 -8.45
CA TYR A 69 -4.22 -8.08 -7.49
C TYR A 69 -3.71 -7.80 -6.07
N ILE A 70 -4.49 -7.03 -5.31
CA ILE A 70 -4.22 -6.73 -3.91
C ILE A 70 -5.47 -6.91 -3.06
N ALA A 71 -5.28 -7.27 -1.81
CA ALA A 71 -6.27 -7.09 -0.75
C ALA A 71 -5.70 -6.09 0.26
N THR A 72 -6.47 -5.06 0.58
CA THR A 72 -6.08 -4.05 1.57
C THR A 72 -7.13 -3.99 2.67
N THR A 73 -6.68 -3.97 3.92
CA THR A 73 -7.53 -3.70 5.08
C THR A 73 -6.86 -2.70 6.01
N TRP A 74 -7.66 -2.08 6.87
CA TRP A 74 -7.21 -1.15 7.90
C TRP A 74 -7.55 -1.69 9.28
N VAL A 75 -6.57 -1.67 10.17
CA VAL A 75 -6.78 -2.00 11.58
C VAL A 75 -7.15 -0.73 12.32
N VAL A 76 -8.24 -0.78 13.08
CA VAL A 76 -8.67 0.24 14.04
C VAL A 76 -8.58 -0.36 15.45
N PHE A 77 -8.43 0.47 16.48
CA PHE A 77 -8.58 -0.01 17.85
C PHE A 77 -10.06 -0.26 18.18
N ALA A 78 -10.30 -1.22 19.09
CA ALA A 78 -11.62 -1.53 19.62
C ALA A 78 -12.07 -0.50 20.67
#